data_AF-A0A1G6GY38-F1
#
_entry.id   AF-A0A1G6GY38-F1
#
_cell.length_a   1.000
_cell.length_b   1.000
_cell.length_c   1.000
_cell.angle_alpha   90.00
_cell.angle_beta   90.00
_cell.angle_gamma   90.00
#
_symmetry.space_group_name_H-M   'P 1'
#
loop_
_entity.id
_entity.type
_entity.pdbx_description
1 polymer ?
#
loop_
_entity_poly.entity_id
_entity_poly.type
_entity_poly.pdbx_seq_one_letter_code
_entity_poly.pdbx_strand_id
1 'polypeptide(L)'
;MTMKRVLTVMAVLLVIAGLGGGGYFVYAKMASPEAKLLKAFEALQKEEKVKIDSDFNMTLSFDQTSRETFDVEEEQQVYVDAMLDMLKNIEGDVSTLYDRKQKVMELDAMFHIDGDMNGENVGVKLPFQMYLDEKAEEVAIDLDVYPKLLQDLTDILLNHVYLNTPEGEELTRVMEEEGMAVDGFVGGMKDAIIPVIEEAIQGAKYVSNFEDADLDLGEGKTYFGEHHIWGTFVGKEVMQYLQEKTEGKYISSENDWINLSVKNDMLVRAYMHALKEMKEDKEAKAHFEDDMSITLDEAIENLEEILFESDDEVEIEHELAFKLVDSKIEETKYSAVFSSEKDGHETTGTMSVESVYTYGDVNFQFHSEEREALNQSDMEATFEEAENEIEGRMEAVLTEFMKEKAETNAAEIEAAFKENMTDEEFQAFIAALEANEVVGSDLDLTEEEMYYFVLELEYAGFVREGTVELYMYE
;
A
#
# COMPACT_ATOMS: atom_id res chain seq x y z
N MET A 1 -13.90 -7.12 7.37
CA MET A 1 -13.66 -8.19 6.38
C MET A 1 -12.40 -8.95 6.82
N THR A 2 -12.49 -10.22 7.22
CA THR A 2 -11.34 -10.93 7.82
C THR A 2 -10.26 -11.22 6.77
N MET A 3 -8.98 -11.06 7.14
CA MET A 3 -7.77 -11.35 6.35
C MET A 3 -7.81 -12.73 5.65
N LYS A 4 -8.58 -13.68 6.19
CA LYS A 4 -8.89 -14.99 5.60
C LYS A 4 -9.66 -14.93 4.27
N ARG A 5 -10.57 -13.96 4.06
CA ARG A 5 -11.35 -13.81 2.80
C ARG A 5 -10.52 -13.18 1.68
N VAL A 6 -9.58 -12.29 2.03
CA VAL A 6 -8.55 -11.77 1.10
C VAL A 6 -7.61 -12.89 0.65
N LEU A 7 -7.25 -13.80 1.57
CA LEU A 7 -6.54 -15.04 1.27
C LEU A 7 -7.29 -15.96 0.31
N THR A 8 -8.64 -15.99 0.31
CA THR A 8 -9.42 -16.77 -0.68
C THR A 8 -9.34 -16.16 -2.08
N VAL A 9 -9.42 -14.82 -2.20
CA VAL A 9 -9.23 -14.13 -3.48
C VAL A 9 -7.80 -14.29 -3.99
N MET A 10 -6.80 -14.19 -3.11
CA MET A 10 -5.39 -14.48 -3.43
C MET A 10 -5.14 -15.95 -3.77
N ALA A 11 -5.81 -16.90 -3.12
CA ALA A 11 -5.73 -18.32 -3.46
C ALA A 11 -6.35 -18.62 -4.82
N VAL A 12 -7.44 -17.93 -5.21
CA VAL A 12 -8.02 -18.06 -6.56
C VAL A 12 -7.12 -17.38 -7.60
N LEU A 13 -6.51 -16.24 -7.30
CA LEU A 13 -5.49 -15.61 -8.15
C LEU A 13 -4.23 -16.47 -8.26
N LEU A 14 -3.81 -17.15 -7.20
CA LEU A 14 -2.73 -18.15 -7.18
C LEU A 14 -3.10 -19.43 -7.93
N VAL A 15 -4.38 -19.84 -7.95
CA VAL A 15 -4.87 -20.93 -8.80
C VAL A 15 -4.89 -20.48 -10.27
N ILE A 16 -5.25 -19.23 -10.57
CA ILE A 16 -5.18 -18.67 -11.93
C ILE A 16 -3.72 -18.50 -12.39
N ALA A 17 -2.82 -18.07 -11.50
CA ALA A 17 -1.38 -18.00 -11.73
C ALA A 17 -0.75 -19.41 -11.83
N GLY A 18 -1.23 -20.37 -11.03
CA GLY A 18 -0.82 -21.77 -11.01
C GLY A 18 -1.32 -22.56 -12.23
N LEU A 19 -2.48 -22.18 -12.80
CA LEU A 19 -2.92 -22.62 -14.12
C LEU A 19 -1.98 -22.11 -15.24
N GLY A 20 -1.24 -21.03 -14.98
CA GLY A 20 -0.10 -20.59 -15.78
C GLY A 20 1.19 -21.40 -15.57
N GLY A 21 1.32 -22.18 -14.48
CA GLY A 21 2.57 -22.80 -14.01
C GLY A 21 2.77 -24.32 -14.19
N GLY A 22 1.73 -25.14 -14.43
CA GLY A 22 1.88 -26.60 -14.53
C GLY A 22 1.34 -27.19 -15.83
N GLY A 23 2.18 -27.87 -16.62
CA GLY A 23 1.84 -28.44 -17.93
C GLY A 23 1.77 -29.98 -17.97
N TYR A 24 0.80 -30.45 -18.76
CA TYR A 24 0.64 -31.75 -19.45
C TYR A 24 -0.06 -32.94 -18.74
N PHE A 25 -1.32 -33.21 -19.13
CA PHE A 25 -1.71 -34.57 -19.58
C PHE A 25 -2.89 -34.56 -20.58
N VAL A 26 -2.91 -35.63 -21.39
CA VAL A 26 -3.51 -35.73 -22.71
C VAL A 26 -4.84 -36.50 -22.72
N TYR A 27 -5.68 -36.14 -23.69
CA TYR A 27 -6.60 -36.99 -24.46
C TYR A 27 -8.09 -37.04 -24.05
N ALA A 28 -8.83 -35.95 -24.32
CA ALA A 28 -10.15 -36.04 -24.95
C ALA A 28 -10.53 -34.72 -25.69
N LYS A 29 -10.78 -34.82 -27.00
CA LYS A 29 -11.28 -33.78 -27.93
C LYS A 29 -10.36 -32.59 -28.22
N MET A 30 -9.47 -32.75 -29.21
CA MET A 30 -8.57 -31.70 -29.76
C MET A 30 -9.23 -30.42 -30.31
N ALA A 31 -10.55 -30.27 -30.21
CA ALA A 31 -11.30 -29.10 -30.68
C ALA A 31 -12.12 -28.40 -29.59
N SER A 32 -12.08 -28.89 -28.34
CA SER A 32 -12.84 -28.26 -27.26
C SER A 32 -12.17 -26.96 -26.79
N PRO A 33 -12.93 -25.99 -26.25
CA PRO A 33 -12.37 -24.77 -25.69
C PRO A 33 -11.30 -25.05 -24.62
N GLU A 34 -11.52 -26.02 -23.74
CA GLU A 34 -10.57 -26.44 -22.69
C GLU A 34 -9.22 -26.83 -23.29
N ALA A 35 -9.23 -27.65 -24.35
CA ALA A 35 -8.00 -28.11 -25.00
C ALA A 35 -7.24 -26.99 -25.73
N LYS A 36 -7.96 -25.97 -26.23
CA LYS A 36 -7.33 -24.78 -26.84
C LYS A 36 -6.68 -23.91 -25.78
N LEU A 37 -7.37 -23.65 -24.67
CA LEU A 37 -6.86 -22.86 -23.56
C LEU A 37 -5.64 -23.52 -22.90
N LEU A 38 -5.70 -24.83 -22.66
CA LEU A 38 -4.57 -25.60 -22.13
C LEU A 38 -3.32 -25.46 -23.03
N LYS A 39 -3.47 -25.61 -24.34
CA LYS A 39 -2.35 -25.43 -25.29
C LYS A 39 -1.77 -24.03 -25.24
N ALA A 40 -2.60 -23.02 -25.00
CA ALA A 40 -2.14 -21.64 -24.91
C ALA A 40 -1.33 -21.40 -23.63
N PHE A 41 -1.74 -21.96 -22.49
CA PHE A 41 -0.93 -21.97 -21.27
C PHE A 41 0.38 -22.76 -21.43
N GLU A 42 0.33 -23.93 -22.09
CA GLU A 42 1.56 -24.68 -22.42
C GLU A 42 2.51 -23.91 -23.34
N ALA A 43 1.96 -23.11 -24.27
CA ALA A 43 2.75 -22.25 -25.13
C ALA A 43 3.40 -21.13 -24.31
N LEU A 44 2.62 -20.42 -23.49
CA LEU A 44 3.09 -19.40 -22.55
C LEU A 44 4.26 -19.91 -21.69
N GLN A 45 4.17 -21.15 -21.18
CA GLN A 45 5.24 -21.77 -20.39
C GLN A 45 6.54 -22.05 -21.15
N LYS A 46 6.50 -22.11 -22.48
CA LYS A 46 7.67 -22.38 -23.32
C LYS A 46 8.35 -21.11 -23.82
N GLU A 47 7.74 -19.95 -23.62
CA GLU A 47 8.27 -18.68 -24.09
C GLU A 47 9.45 -18.25 -23.21
N GLU A 48 10.52 -17.77 -23.85
CA GLU A 48 11.74 -17.31 -23.17
C GLU A 48 11.45 -16.06 -22.33
N LYS A 49 10.66 -15.13 -22.89
CA LYS A 49 10.29 -13.86 -22.28
C LYS A 49 8.82 -13.54 -22.54
N VAL A 50 8.12 -13.10 -21.50
CA VAL A 50 6.73 -12.66 -21.58
C VAL A 50 6.55 -11.41 -20.72
N LYS A 51 5.84 -10.42 -21.24
CA LYS A 51 5.33 -9.27 -20.51
C LYS A 51 3.81 -9.30 -20.50
N ILE A 52 3.21 -9.06 -19.35
CA ILE A 52 1.77 -8.98 -19.15
C ILE A 52 1.49 -7.58 -18.61
N ASP A 53 0.82 -6.74 -19.40
CA ASP A 53 0.36 -5.43 -18.98
C ASP A 53 -1.12 -5.54 -18.64
N SER A 54 -1.52 -5.14 -17.43
CA SER A 54 -2.87 -5.30 -16.91
C SER A 54 -3.43 -3.97 -16.41
N ASP A 55 -4.60 -3.60 -16.88
CA ASP A 55 -5.38 -2.49 -16.33
C ASP A 55 -6.42 -3.09 -15.39
N PHE A 56 -6.45 -2.69 -14.12
CA PHE A 56 -7.44 -3.13 -13.15
C PHE A 56 -8.33 -1.98 -12.68
N ASN A 57 -9.59 -2.30 -12.41
CA ASN A 57 -10.56 -1.39 -11.82
C ASN A 57 -11.39 -2.17 -10.80
N MET A 58 -11.46 -1.63 -9.59
CA MET A 58 -12.30 -2.13 -8.51
C MET A 58 -13.21 -1.01 -8.03
N THR A 59 -14.51 -1.28 -8.01
CA THR A 59 -15.51 -0.40 -7.43
C THR A 59 -16.11 -1.07 -6.21
N LEU A 60 -16.12 -0.37 -5.07
CA LEU A 60 -16.74 -0.80 -3.82
C LEU A 60 -17.89 0.14 -3.46
N SER A 61 -19.04 -0.42 -3.09
CA SER A 61 -20.19 0.31 -2.59
C SER A 61 -20.54 -0.20 -1.20
N PHE A 62 -20.48 0.72 -0.23
CA PHE A 62 -20.85 0.51 1.16
C PHE A 62 -22.19 1.20 1.45
N ASP A 63 -23.12 0.52 2.11
CA ASP A 63 -24.33 1.18 2.60
C ASP A 63 -24.03 2.16 3.75
N GLN A 64 -24.99 3.03 4.06
CA GLN A 64 -24.82 4.10 5.05
C GLN A 64 -24.63 3.54 6.47
N THR A 65 -25.25 2.41 6.77
CA THR A 65 -25.15 1.69 8.05
C THR A 65 -23.79 1.00 8.24
N SER A 66 -23.09 0.64 7.16
CA SER A 66 -21.73 0.07 7.17
C SER A 66 -20.67 1.08 7.61
N ARG A 67 -20.96 2.39 7.48
CA ARG A 67 -20.09 3.47 7.95
C ARG A 67 -20.11 3.60 9.47
N GLU A 68 -21.26 3.33 10.08
CA GLU A 68 -21.51 3.41 11.52
C GLU A 68 -21.02 2.16 12.29
N THR A 69 -20.47 1.16 11.59
CA THR A 69 -20.04 -0.11 12.19
C THR A 69 -18.63 -0.04 12.79
N PHE A 70 -17.85 0.97 12.43
CA PHE A 70 -16.58 1.26 13.09
C PHE A 70 -16.92 1.96 14.42
N ASP A 71 -16.65 1.29 15.54
CA ASP A 71 -16.86 1.83 16.90
C ASP A 71 -15.79 2.89 17.20
N VAL A 72 -15.86 4.00 16.47
CA VAL A 72 -14.97 5.16 16.59
C VAL A 72 -15.74 6.33 17.17
N GLU A 73 -15.04 7.25 17.82
CA GLU A 73 -15.66 8.47 18.35
C GLU A 73 -16.20 9.35 17.19
N GLU A 74 -17.19 10.21 17.46
CA GLU A 74 -17.85 11.05 16.44
C GLU A 74 -16.83 11.95 15.69
N GLU A 75 -15.78 12.39 16.39
CA GLU A 75 -14.66 13.16 15.84
C GLU A 75 -13.72 12.31 14.96
N GLN A 76 -13.72 10.98 15.13
CA GLN A 76 -12.93 10.04 14.34
C GLN A 76 -13.69 9.47 13.14
N GLN A 77 -15.01 9.61 13.12
CA GLN A 77 -15.88 9.17 12.03
C GLN A 77 -15.49 9.82 10.70
N VAL A 78 -14.97 11.07 10.73
CA VAL A 78 -14.49 11.78 9.54
C VAL A 78 -13.34 11.04 8.84
N TYR A 79 -12.44 10.41 9.59
CA TYR A 79 -11.32 9.63 9.04
C TYR A 79 -11.79 8.31 8.44
N VAL A 80 -12.76 7.65 9.09
CA VAL A 80 -13.37 6.42 8.58
C VAL A 80 -14.13 6.69 7.30
N ASP A 81 -14.92 7.76 7.25
CA ASP A 81 -15.66 8.15 6.05
C ASP A 81 -14.71 8.51 4.90
N ALA A 82 -13.63 9.27 5.17
CA ALA A 82 -12.60 9.56 4.19
C ALA A 82 -11.92 8.28 3.66
N MET A 83 -11.54 7.35 4.55
CA MET A 83 -10.97 6.06 4.14
C MET A 83 -11.94 5.22 3.30
N LEU A 84 -13.21 5.12 3.70
CA LEU A 84 -14.21 4.36 2.94
C LEU A 84 -14.51 5.01 1.59
N ASP A 85 -14.46 6.35 1.51
CA ASP A 85 -14.62 7.08 0.26
C ASP A 85 -13.42 6.88 -0.68
N MET A 86 -12.19 6.84 -0.15
CA MET A 86 -10.99 6.48 -0.92
C MET A 86 -11.05 5.06 -1.48
N LEU A 87 -11.67 4.11 -0.76
CA LEU A 87 -11.78 2.72 -1.20
C LEU A 87 -12.88 2.48 -2.24
N LYS A 88 -13.71 3.48 -2.56
CA LYS A 88 -14.83 3.32 -3.51
C LYS A 88 -14.38 2.99 -4.91
N ASN A 89 -13.29 3.60 -5.38
CA ASN A 89 -12.75 3.34 -6.71
C ASN A 89 -11.24 3.16 -6.58
N ILE A 90 -10.76 1.97 -6.89
CA ILE A 90 -9.33 1.67 -6.96
C ILE A 90 -9.06 1.29 -8.41
N GLU A 91 -8.31 2.13 -9.09
CA GLU A 91 -7.89 1.89 -10.48
C GLU A 91 -6.38 1.76 -10.52
N GLY A 92 -5.85 1.08 -11.52
CA GLY A 92 -4.41 1.07 -11.70
C GLY A 92 -3.93 0.12 -12.76
N ASP A 93 -2.62 0.17 -12.96
CA ASP A 93 -1.92 -0.54 -14.00
C ASP A 93 -0.87 -1.44 -13.35
N VAL A 94 -0.78 -2.69 -13.80
CA VAL A 94 0.20 -3.67 -13.33
C VAL A 94 0.88 -4.30 -14.53
N SER A 95 2.19 -4.15 -14.60
CA SER A 95 3.05 -4.79 -15.58
C SER A 95 3.89 -5.87 -14.92
N THR A 96 3.84 -7.09 -15.45
CA THR A 96 4.71 -8.19 -15.02
C THR A 96 5.56 -8.64 -16.21
N LEU A 97 6.88 -8.59 -16.07
CA LEU A 97 7.82 -9.14 -17.05
C LEU A 97 8.52 -10.35 -16.45
N TYR A 98 8.57 -11.41 -17.23
CA TYR A 98 9.24 -12.64 -16.86
C TYR A 98 10.23 -13.08 -17.93
N ASP A 99 11.49 -13.28 -17.55
CA ASP A 99 12.56 -13.82 -18.40
C ASP A 99 13.05 -15.16 -17.82
N ARG A 100 12.67 -16.27 -18.46
CA ARG A 100 13.07 -17.64 -18.06
C ARG A 100 14.57 -17.87 -18.17
N LYS A 101 15.21 -17.26 -19.15
CA LYS A 101 16.63 -17.50 -19.42
C LYS A 101 17.50 -16.78 -18.44
N GLN A 102 17.14 -15.55 -18.08
CA GLN A 102 17.79 -14.81 -17.02
C GLN A 102 17.38 -15.32 -15.64
N LYS A 103 16.18 -15.90 -15.51
CA LYS A 103 15.51 -16.25 -14.26
C LYS A 103 15.19 -15.02 -13.42
N VAL A 104 14.60 -14.03 -14.09
CA VAL A 104 14.24 -12.75 -13.50
C VAL A 104 12.76 -12.51 -13.72
N MET A 105 12.09 -12.02 -12.69
CA MET A 105 10.73 -11.49 -12.74
C MET A 105 10.76 -10.04 -12.29
N GLU A 106 10.11 -9.15 -13.02
CA GLU A 106 9.91 -7.74 -12.65
C GLU A 106 8.40 -7.47 -12.57
N LEU A 107 8.01 -6.75 -11.53
CA LEU A 107 6.65 -6.31 -11.28
C LEU A 107 6.66 -4.80 -11.11
N ASP A 108 5.87 -4.10 -11.90
CA ASP A 108 5.65 -2.66 -11.86
C ASP A 108 4.16 -2.43 -11.71
N ALA A 109 3.76 -1.69 -10.70
CA ALA A 109 2.37 -1.41 -10.40
C ALA A 109 2.17 0.05 -10.03
N MET A 110 1.06 0.63 -10.48
CA MET A 110 0.64 1.98 -10.15
C MET A 110 -0.84 1.94 -9.75
N PHE A 111 -1.10 2.16 -8.46
CA PHE A 111 -2.47 2.24 -7.94
C PHE A 111 -2.89 3.70 -7.82
N HIS A 112 -4.05 4.03 -8.35
CA HIS A 112 -4.69 5.33 -8.24
C HIS A 112 -5.84 5.22 -7.24
N ILE A 113 -5.74 6.01 -6.18
CA ILE A 113 -6.76 6.11 -5.14
C ILE A 113 -7.28 7.54 -5.16
N ASP A 114 -8.53 7.71 -5.57
CA ASP A 114 -9.21 9.00 -5.60
C ASP A 114 -10.31 9.04 -4.54
N GLY A 115 -10.40 10.15 -3.81
CA GLY A 115 -11.40 10.40 -2.77
C GLY A 115 -11.85 11.85 -2.74
N ASP A 116 -12.88 12.13 -1.93
CA ASP A 116 -13.33 13.48 -1.59
C ASP A 116 -12.98 13.72 -0.12
N MET A 117 -12.16 14.75 0.14
CA MET A 117 -11.86 15.22 1.48
C MET A 117 -12.27 16.70 1.57
N ASN A 118 -13.23 17.00 2.45
CA ASN A 118 -13.74 18.36 2.68
C ASN A 118 -14.30 19.07 1.43
N GLY A 119 -14.82 18.32 0.45
CA GLY A 119 -15.37 18.86 -0.80
C GLY A 119 -14.33 19.06 -1.90
N GLU A 120 -13.09 18.62 -1.68
CA GLU A 120 -12.00 18.64 -2.65
C GLU A 120 -11.65 17.21 -3.06
N ASN A 121 -11.50 16.99 -4.36
CA ASN A 121 -11.03 15.71 -4.88
C ASN A 121 -9.54 15.58 -4.60
N VAL A 122 -9.18 14.59 -3.79
CA VAL A 122 -7.81 14.24 -3.44
C VAL A 122 -7.48 12.90 -4.08
N GLY A 123 -6.35 12.83 -4.78
CA GLY A 123 -5.89 11.61 -5.44
C GLY A 123 -4.45 11.29 -5.06
N VAL A 124 -4.19 10.04 -4.68
CA VAL A 124 -2.85 9.51 -4.40
C VAL A 124 -2.50 8.45 -5.42
N LYS A 125 -1.28 8.52 -5.94
CA LYS A 125 -0.69 7.49 -6.79
C LYS A 125 0.31 6.68 -5.97
N LEU A 126 0.03 5.40 -5.76
CA LEU A 126 0.91 4.47 -5.06
C LEU A 126 1.72 3.66 -6.10
N PRO A 127 2.97 4.04 -6.39
CA PRO A 127 3.86 3.22 -7.20
C PRO A 127 4.40 2.04 -6.39
N PHE A 128 4.60 0.92 -7.05
CA PHE A 128 5.30 -0.23 -6.52
C PHE A 128 6.10 -0.88 -7.65
N GLN A 129 7.43 -0.92 -7.50
CA GLN A 129 8.31 -1.55 -8.48
C GLN A 129 9.26 -2.48 -7.78
N MET A 130 9.33 -3.73 -8.23
CA MET A 130 10.21 -4.74 -7.68
C MET A 130 10.73 -5.70 -8.75
N TYR A 131 11.84 -6.38 -8.46
CA TYR A 131 12.24 -7.58 -9.19
C TYR A 131 12.72 -8.69 -8.27
N LEU A 132 12.67 -9.91 -8.81
CA LEU A 132 13.19 -11.14 -8.23
C LEU A 132 14.22 -11.71 -9.20
N ASP A 133 15.46 -11.88 -8.78
CA ASP A 133 16.54 -12.51 -9.56
C ASP A 133 16.99 -13.80 -8.87
N GLU A 134 16.58 -14.95 -9.40
CA GLU A 134 16.90 -16.26 -8.82
C GLU A 134 18.41 -16.56 -8.89
N LYS A 135 19.12 -16.03 -9.88
CA LYS A 135 20.56 -16.33 -10.03
C LYS A 135 21.42 -15.50 -9.12
N ALA A 136 21.01 -14.26 -8.86
CA ALA A 136 21.66 -13.38 -7.90
C ALA A 136 21.19 -13.67 -6.45
N GLU A 137 20.13 -14.46 -6.27
CA GLU A 137 19.44 -14.67 -4.98
C GLU A 137 18.97 -13.33 -4.38
N GLU A 138 18.42 -12.47 -5.23
CA GLU A 138 18.17 -11.06 -4.92
C GLU A 138 16.69 -10.70 -5.11
N VAL A 139 16.14 -10.03 -4.11
CA VAL A 139 14.87 -9.30 -4.18
C VAL A 139 15.20 -7.82 -4.09
N ALA A 140 14.74 -7.04 -5.05
CA ALA A 140 14.92 -5.60 -5.02
C ALA A 140 13.60 -4.85 -5.15
N ILE A 141 13.48 -3.74 -4.44
CA ILE A 141 12.36 -2.80 -4.51
C ILE A 141 12.93 -1.45 -4.94
N ASP A 142 12.38 -0.84 -6.00
CA ASP A 142 12.82 0.49 -6.43
C ASP A 142 12.36 1.52 -5.40
N LEU A 143 13.31 2.26 -4.83
CA LEU A 143 12.98 3.32 -3.88
C LEU A 143 12.78 4.66 -4.58
N ASP A 144 13.29 4.83 -5.80
CA ASP A 144 13.26 6.08 -6.57
C ASP A 144 11.85 6.50 -6.98
N VAL A 145 10.87 5.59 -6.90
CA VAL A 145 9.46 5.89 -7.16
C VAL A 145 8.75 6.54 -5.97
N TYR A 146 9.27 6.40 -4.74
CA TYR A 146 8.64 6.89 -3.52
C TYR A 146 8.84 8.38 -3.18
N PRO A 147 9.91 9.09 -3.59
CA PRO A 147 10.04 10.54 -3.41
C PRO A 147 8.79 11.32 -3.82
N LYS A 148 8.24 11.02 -5.00
CA LYS A 148 7.03 11.70 -5.49
C LYS A 148 5.78 11.32 -4.69
N LEU A 149 5.64 10.05 -4.29
CA LEU A 149 4.55 9.61 -3.42
C LEU A 149 4.59 10.37 -2.08
N LEU A 150 5.76 10.43 -1.45
CA LEU A 150 5.92 11.06 -0.14
C LEU A 150 5.64 12.56 -0.22
N GLN A 151 6.05 13.23 -1.29
CA GLN A 151 5.62 14.61 -1.58
C GLN A 151 4.10 14.76 -1.62
N ASP A 152 3.42 13.92 -2.42
CA ASP A 152 1.97 13.98 -2.58
C ASP A 152 1.26 13.69 -1.24
N LEU A 153 1.76 12.73 -0.46
CA LEU A 153 1.24 12.43 0.88
C LEU A 153 1.47 13.57 1.88
N THR A 154 2.66 14.16 1.91
CA THR A 154 2.96 15.32 2.77
C THR A 154 2.06 16.50 2.40
N ASP A 155 1.84 16.74 1.11
CA ASP A 155 0.90 17.77 0.64
C ASP A 155 -0.52 17.51 1.15
N ILE A 156 -1.00 16.27 1.07
CA ILE A 156 -2.34 15.90 1.50
C ILE A 156 -2.49 16.00 3.02
N LEU A 157 -1.54 15.43 3.76
CA LEU A 157 -1.56 15.41 5.21
C LEU A 157 -1.51 16.83 5.78
N LEU A 158 -0.65 17.70 5.24
CA LEU A 158 -0.54 19.06 5.74
C LEU A 158 -1.74 19.92 5.34
N ASN A 159 -2.14 19.90 4.06
CA ASN A 159 -3.17 20.82 3.56
C ASN A 159 -4.60 20.37 3.87
N HIS A 160 -4.88 19.06 3.86
CA HIS A 160 -6.26 18.55 3.95
C HIS A 160 -6.55 17.85 5.27
N VAL A 161 -5.55 17.33 5.97
CA VAL A 161 -5.75 16.64 7.26
C VAL A 161 -5.41 17.55 8.43
N TYR A 162 -4.14 17.95 8.57
CA TYR A 162 -3.64 18.66 9.74
C TYR A 162 -4.37 19.99 9.97
N LEU A 163 -4.52 20.82 8.93
CA LEU A 163 -5.20 22.12 9.05
C LEU A 163 -6.69 22.01 9.44
N ASN A 164 -7.31 20.84 9.28
CA ASN A 164 -8.71 20.60 9.60
C ASN A 164 -8.89 19.81 10.92
N THR A 165 -7.82 19.57 11.69
CA THR A 165 -7.95 19.09 13.08
C THR A 165 -8.22 20.27 14.02
N PRO A 166 -8.78 20.05 15.22
CA PRO A 166 -8.98 21.12 16.20
C PRO A 166 -7.69 21.91 16.51
N GLU A 167 -6.55 21.24 16.55
CA GLU A 167 -5.24 21.85 16.76
C GLU A 167 -4.79 22.67 15.56
N GLY A 168 -4.99 22.17 14.34
CA GLY A 168 -4.66 22.89 13.11
C GLY A 168 -5.57 24.09 12.86
N GLU A 169 -6.86 23.98 13.15
CA GLU A 169 -7.82 25.11 13.09
C GLU A 169 -7.45 26.19 14.10
N GLU A 170 -7.09 25.81 15.33
CA GLU A 170 -6.64 26.75 16.35
C GLU A 170 -5.32 27.42 15.96
N LEU A 171 -4.34 26.67 15.44
CA LEU A 171 -3.10 27.22 14.93
C LEU A 171 -3.35 28.19 13.77
N THR A 172 -4.19 27.81 12.82
CA THR A 172 -4.59 28.65 11.67
C THR A 172 -5.24 29.94 12.16
N ARG A 173 -6.17 29.84 13.12
CA ARG A 173 -6.84 31.00 13.73
C ARG A 173 -5.85 31.93 14.41
N VAL A 174 -4.93 31.40 15.22
CA VAL A 174 -3.86 32.17 15.86
C VAL A 174 -3.00 32.84 14.80
N MET A 175 -2.60 32.13 13.75
CA MET A 175 -1.80 32.70 12.66
C MET A 175 -2.53 33.85 11.95
N GLU A 176 -3.82 33.69 11.64
CA GLU A 176 -4.62 34.73 11.00
C GLU A 176 -4.85 35.95 11.90
N GLU A 177 -5.15 35.74 13.18
CA GLU A 177 -5.35 36.81 14.17
C GLU A 177 -4.07 37.66 14.34
N GLU A 178 -2.90 37.03 14.26
CA GLU A 178 -1.58 37.63 14.41
C GLU A 178 -1.00 38.12 13.07
N GLY A 179 -1.74 38.00 11.96
CA GLY A 179 -1.32 38.49 10.63
C GLY A 179 -0.24 37.65 9.93
N MET A 180 -0.01 36.43 10.39
CA MET A 180 0.95 35.47 9.82
C MET A 180 0.32 34.63 8.69
N ALA A 181 1.13 34.25 7.70
CA ALA A 181 0.65 33.47 6.56
C ALA A 181 0.72 31.96 6.83
N VAL A 182 -0.44 31.31 6.93
CA VAL A 182 -0.59 29.84 7.08
C VAL A 182 0.15 29.10 5.97
N ASP A 183 0.03 29.59 4.73
CA ASP A 183 0.75 29.05 3.56
C ASP A 183 2.28 29.07 3.75
N GLY A 184 2.82 30.06 4.47
CA GLY A 184 4.25 30.19 4.75
C GLY A 184 4.73 29.13 5.73
N PHE A 185 3.97 28.87 6.79
CA PHE A 185 4.28 27.81 7.76
C PHE A 185 4.18 26.41 7.15
N VAL A 186 3.11 26.15 6.40
CA VAL A 186 2.93 24.89 5.68
C VAL A 186 4.03 24.70 4.62
N GLY A 187 4.41 25.77 3.91
CA GLY A 187 5.56 25.76 3.01
C GLY A 187 6.87 25.43 3.73
N GLY A 188 7.13 26.04 4.89
CA GLY A 188 8.30 25.76 5.71
C GLY A 188 8.37 24.31 6.18
N MET A 189 7.26 23.73 6.61
CA MET A 189 7.21 22.29 6.97
C MET A 189 7.52 21.38 5.78
N LYS A 190 7.01 21.71 4.58
CA LYS A 190 7.30 20.97 3.35
C LYS A 190 8.78 21.06 2.98
N ASP A 191 9.36 22.25 3.05
CA ASP A 191 10.78 22.49 2.78
C ASP A 191 11.71 21.81 3.80
N ALA A 192 11.22 21.58 5.02
CA ALA A 192 11.93 20.83 6.05
C ALA A 192 11.91 19.32 5.79
N ILE A 193 10.78 18.76 5.35
CA ILE A 193 10.55 17.31 5.25
C ILE A 193 10.97 16.76 3.89
N ILE A 194 10.45 17.33 2.80
CA ILE A 194 10.51 16.73 1.46
C ILE A 194 11.96 16.54 1.01
N PRO A 195 12.85 17.55 1.04
CA PRO A 195 14.20 17.40 0.49
C PRO A 195 15.02 16.33 1.22
N VAL A 196 14.83 16.18 2.54
CA VAL A 196 15.56 15.18 3.34
C VAL A 196 15.15 13.77 2.94
N ILE A 197 13.84 13.54 2.80
CA ILE A 197 13.31 12.25 2.34
C ILE A 197 13.76 11.96 0.91
N GLU A 198 13.73 12.95 0.01
CA GLU A 198 14.21 12.78 -1.37
C GLU A 198 15.69 12.39 -1.39
N GLU A 199 16.54 13.13 -0.68
CA GLU A 199 17.98 12.85 -0.60
C GLU A 199 18.28 11.47 0.00
N ALA A 200 17.46 10.99 0.94
CA ALA A 200 17.63 9.70 1.58
C ALA A 200 17.40 8.49 0.63
N ILE A 201 16.46 8.57 -0.31
CA ILE A 201 16.02 7.38 -1.08
C ILE A 201 16.06 7.54 -2.60
N GLN A 202 16.26 8.76 -3.12
CA GLN A 202 16.28 9.00 -4.57
C GLN A 202 17.45 8.26 -5.23
N GLY A 203 17.18 7.57 -6.34
CA GLY A 203 18.16 6.79 -7.09
C GLY A 203 18.60 5.49 -6.39
N ALA A 204 17.99 5.13 -5.26
CA ALA A 204 18.29 3.93 -4.51
C ALA A 204 17.30 2.79 -4.80
N LYS A 205 17.71 1.58 -4.44
CA LYS A 205 16.86 0.40 -4.35
C LYS A 205 17.12 -0.31 -3.03
N TYR A 206 16.06 -0.80 -2.41
CA TYR A 206 16.20 -1.73 -1.30
C TYR A 206 16.55 -3.10 -1.85
N VAL A 207 17.54 -3.77 -1.26
CA VAL A 207 17.96 -5.12 -1.65
C VAL A 207 17.94 -6.04 -0.44
N SER A 208 17.29 -7.19 -0.60
CA SER A 208 17.31 -8.30 0.34
C SER A 208 17.61 -9.61 -0.39
N ASN A 209 18.00 -10.63 0.36
CA ASN A 209 17.99 -12.01 -0.14
C ASN A 209 16.63 -12.67 0.17
N PHE A 210 16.40 -13.85 -0.40
CA PHE A 210 15.14 -14.57 -0.19
C PHE A 210 14.92 -15.03 1.26
N GLU A 211 15.98 -15.35 2.01
CA GLU A 211 15.88 -15.84 3.39
C GLU A 211 15.50 -14.71 4.37
N ASP A 212 16.10 -13.54 4.23
CA ASP A 212 15.91 -12.38 5.11
C ASP A 212 14.62 -11.62 4.82
N ALA A 213 14.07 -11.73 3.61
CA ALA A 213 12.80 -11.09 3.26
C ALA A 213 11.57 -11.75 3.93
N ASP A 214 11.75 -12.85 4.68
CA ASP A 214 10.69 -13.73 5.21
C ASP A 214 9.62 -14.06 4.14
N LEU A 215 10.04 -13.99 2.87
CA LEU A 215 9.31 -14.53 1.76
C LEU A 215 9.57 -16.03 1.86
N ASP A 216 8.73 -16.71 2.64
CA ASP A 216 8.57 -18.15 2.55
C ASP A 216 7.99 -18.44 1.15
N LEU A 217 8.86 -18.44 0.15
CA LEU A 217 8.59 -18.84 -1.22
C LEU A 217 8.40 -20.38 -1.30
N GLY A 218 8.11 -21.02 -0.17
CA GLY A 218 8.26 -22.44 0.08
C GLY A 218 9.73 -22.82 0.14
N GLU A 219 10.08 -23.77 1.00
CA GLU A 219 11.31 -24.57 0.85
C GLU A 219 11.37 -25.34 -0.50
N GLY A 220 10.33 -25.21 -1.34
CA GLY A 220 10.28 -25.57 -2.74
C GLY A 220 11.23 -24.71 -3.58
N LYS A 221 12.46 -25.20 -3.73
CA LYS A 221 13.40 -24.74 -4.75
C LYS A 221 12.68 -24.50 -6.08
N THR A 222 12.68 -23.23 -6.50
CA THR A 222 12.42 -22.66 -7.84
C THR A 222 10.97 -22.31 -8.21
N TYR A 223 10.66 -21.01 -8.19
CA TYR A 223 9.63 -20.39 -9.04
C TYR A 223 9.90 -20.61 -10.55
N PHE A 224 11.16 -20.93 -10.90
CA PHE A 224 11.64 -21.04 -12.28
C PHE A 224 12.05 -22.47 -12.67
N GLY A 225 11.67 -23.50 -11.90
CA GLY A 225 12.05 -24.90 -12.15
C GLY A 225 10.89 -25.85 -12.41
N GLU A 226 11.24 -27.12 -12.54
CA GLU A 226 10.55 -28.13 -13.33
C GLU A 226 9.10 -28.40 -12.90
N HIS A 227 8.23 -28.61 -13.91
CA HIS A 227 6.83 -29.03 -13.83
C HIS A 227 6.27 -29.33 -12.43
N HIS A 228 5.44 -28.43 -11.87
CA HIS A 228 4.63 -28.75 -10.69
C HIS A 228 3.56 -29.79 -11.07
N ILE A 229 3.93 -31.07 -10.89
CA ILE A 229 3.08 -32.24 -11.17
C ILE A 229 1.76 -32.12 -10.41
N TRP A 230 1.80 -31.63 -9.17
CA TRP A 230 0.61 -31.42 -8.34
C TRP A 230 -0.31 -30.32 -8.88
N GLY A 231 0.22 -29.18 -9.35
CA GLY A 231 -0.58 -28.09 -9.91
C GLY A 231 -1.33 -28.52 -11.18
N THR A 232 -0.68 -29.35 -12.00
CA THR A 232 -1.29 -29.97 -13.18
C THR A 232 -2.42 -30.93 -12.79
N PHE A 233 -2.21 -31.74 -11.76
CA PHE A 233 -3.24 -32.63 -11.21
C PHE A 233 -4.46 -31.85 -10.74
N VAL A 234 -4.24 -30.78 -9.95
CA VAL A 234 -5.32 -29.94 -9.42
C VAL A 234 -6.14 -29.31 -10.54
N GLY A 235 -5.47 -28.66 -11.51
CA GLY A 235 -6.16 -28.02 -12.63
C GLY A 235 -7.03 -29.00 -13.43
N LYS A 236 -6.54 -30.24 -13.62
CA LYS A 236 -7.30 -31.31 -14.29
C LYS A 236 -8.58 -31.68 -13.53
N GLU A 237 -8.46 -31.99 -12.25
CA GLU A 237 -9.61 -32.44 -11.45
C GLU A 237 -10.64 -31.31 -11.24
N VAL A 238 -10.20 -30.05 -11.13
CA VAL A 238 -11.09 -28.87 -11.12
C VAL A 238 -11.90 -28.79 -12.41
N MET A 239 -11.25 -28.83 -13.58
CA MET A 239 -11.93 -28.71 -14.87
C MET A 239 -12.88 -29.89 -15.12
N GLN A 240 -12.49 -31.10 -14.71
CA GLN A 240 -13.36 -32.28 -14.80
C GLN A 240 -14.60 -32.12 -13.93
N TYR A 241 -14.43 -31.66 -12.67
CA TYR A 241 -15.55 -31.40 -11.78
C TYR A 241 -16.51 -30.36 -12.36
N LEU A 242 -15.99 -29.24 -12.86
CA LEU A 242 -16.81 -28.19 -13.47
C LEU A 242 -17.56 -28.71 -14.69
N GLN A 243 -16.91 -29.51 -15.55
CA GLN A 243 -17.55 -30.13 -16.70
C GLN A 243 -18.72 -31.04 -16.29
N GLU A 244 -18.53 -31.88 -15.26
CA GLU A 244 -19.55 -32.79 -14.77
C GLU A 244 -20.72 -32.07 -14.10
N LYS A 245 -20.46 -31.00 -13.33
CA LYS A 245 -21.49 -30.30 -12.54
C LYS A 245 -22.25 -29.23 -13.31
N THR A 246 -21.67 -28.66 -14.37
CA THR A 246 -22.31 -27.60 -15.17
C THR A 246 -22.84 -28.09 -16.51
N GLU A 247 -22.76 -29.38 -16.79
CA GLU A 247 -23.03 -29.96 -18.12
C GLU A 247 -22.18 -29.31 -19.23
N GLY A 248 -20.99 -28.80 -18.87
CA GLY A 248 -20.09 -28.09 -19.79
C GLY A 248 -20.50 -26.65 -20.11
N LYS A 249 -21.49 -26.05 -19.43
CA LYS A 249 -21.91 -24.66 -19.65
C LYS A 249 -20.97 -23.62 -19.04
N TYR A 250 -20.05 -24.04 -18.17
CA TYR A 250 -19.06 -23.16 -17.56
C TYR A 250 -18.05 -22.58 -18.55
N ILE A 251 -17.89 -23.19 -19.74
CA ILE A 251 -16.93 -22.76 -20.74
C ILE A 251 -17.57 -22.69 -22.13
N SER A 252 -17.25 -21.64 -22.88
CA SER A 252 -17.72 -21.42 -24.24
C SER A 252 -16.60 -20.90 -25.13
N SER A 253 -16.81 -20.92 -26.45
CA SER A 253 -15.89 -20.29 -27.39
C SER A 253 -16.69 -19.50 -28.44
N GLU A 254 -16.43 -18.20 -28.50
CA GLU A 254 -17.11 -17.25 -29.40
C GLU A 254 -16.08 -16.24 -29.94
N ASN A 255 -16.06 -16.00 -31.25
CA ASN A 255 -15.22 -14.96 -31.89
C ASN A 255 -13.74 -14.96 -31.45
N ASP A 256 -13.09 -16.13 -31.44
CA ASP A 256 -11.70 -16.34 -30.99
C ASP A 256 -11.44 -16.14 -29.49
N TRP A 257 -12.48 -15.82 -28.72
CA TRP A 257 -12.46 -15.83 -27.26
C TRP A 257 -12.90 -17.19 -26.71
N ILE A 258 -12.31 -17.55 -25.58
CA ILE A 258 -12.74 -18.64 -24.71
C ILE A 258 -13.22 -18.00 -23.41
N ASN A 259 -14.51 -18.12 -23.13
CA ASN A 259 -15.13 -17.52 -21.95
C ASN A 259 -15.42 -18.61 -20.91
N LEU A 260 -15.06 -18.34 -19.67
CA LEU A 260 -15.38 -19.15 -18.50
C LEU A 260 -16.26 -18.32 -17.57
N SER A 261 -17.35 -18.90 -17.09
CA SER A 261 -18.22 -18.30 -16.08
C SER A 261 -18.46 -19.32 -14.98
N VAL A 262 -18.01 -19.00 -13.76
CA VAL A 262 -18.02 -19.90 -12.63
C VAL A 262 -18.35 -19.13 -11.35
N LYS A 263 -19.29 -19.66 -10.56
CA LYS A 263 -19.56 -19.14 -9.22
C LYS A 263 -18.47 -19.57 -8.24
N ASN A 264 -18.11 -18.70 -7.30
CA ASN A 264 -17.04 -18.97 -6.34
C ASN A 264 -17.28 -20.24 -5.52
N ASP A 265 -18.51 -20.48 -5.05
CA ASP A 265 -18.85 -21.70 -4.30
C ASP A 265 -18.54 -22.98 -5.11
N MET A 266 -18.80 -22.94 -6.42
CA MET A 266 -18.52 -24.04 -7.33
C MET A 266 -17.03 -24.21 -7.57
N LEU A 267 -16.27 -23.13 -7.67
CA LEU A 267 -14.81 -23.15 -7.82
C LEU A 267 -14.12 -23.70 -6.57
N VAL A 268 -14.53 -23.27 -5.37
CA VAL A 268 -14.02 -23.80 -4.09
C VAL A 268 -14.36 -25.28 -3.95
N ARG A 269 -15.59 -25.71 -4.31
CA ARG A 269 -15.96 -27.13 -4.32
C ARG A 269 -15.16 -27.95 -5.32
N ALA A 270 -14.84 -27.39 -6.48
CA ALA A 270 -14.01 -28.04 -7.49
C ALA A 270 -12.57 -28.22 -7.01
N TYR A 271 -12.00 -27.20 -6.36
CA TYR A 271 -10.66 -27.26 -5.77
C TYR A 271 -10.60 -28.26 -4.60
N MET A 272 -11.60 -28.24 -3.72
CA MET A 272 -11.76 -29.22 -2.65
C MET A 272 -11.82 -30.66 -3.20
N HIS A 273 -12.56 -30.86 -4.30
CA HIS A 273 -12.60 -32.16 -4.96
C HIS A 273 -11.21 -32.56 -5.46
N ALA A 274 -10.49 -31.67 -6.12
CA ALA A 274 -9.14 -31.93 -6.62
C ALA A 274 -8.17 -32.34 -5.51
N LEU A 275 -8.15 -31.64 -4.37
CA LEU A 275 -7.32 -32.02 -3.22
C LEU A 275 -7.72 -33.40 -2.66
N LYS A 276 -9.03 -33.70 -2.61
CA LYS A 276 -9.52 -35.01 -2.15
C LYS A 276 -9.10 -36.14 -3.09
N GLU A 277 -9.15 -35.95 -4.40
CA GLU A 277 -8.66 -36.92 -5.38
C GLU A 277 -7.13 -37.06 -5.30
N MET A 278 -6.40 -36.00 -4.97
CA MET A 278 -4.94 -36.04 -4.81
C MET A 278 -4.50 -37.01 -3.70
N LYS A 279 -5.35 -37.31 -2.71
CA LYS A 279 -5.03 -38.32 -1.67
C LYS A 279 -4.73 -39.70 -2.27
N GLU A 280 -5.35 -40.02 -3.39
CA GLU A 280 -5.19 -41.31 -4.07
C GLU A 280 -4.01 -41.32 -5.06
N ASP A 281 -3.45 -40.15 -5.40
CA ASP A 281 -2.28 -40.01 -6.26
C ASP A 281 -1.01 -39.75 -5.43
N LYS A 282 -0.20 -40.79 -5.26
CA LYS A 282 1.02 -40.74 -4.44
C LYS A 282 2.08 -39.77 -4.97
N GLU A 283 2.13 -39.57 -6.29
CA GLU A 283 3.14 -38.72 -6.91
C GLU A 283 2.73 -37.26 -6.76
N ALA A 284 1.48 -36.91 -7.11
CA ALA A 284 0.97 -35.56 -6.91
C ALA A 284 0.95 -35.16 -5.43
N LYS A 285 0.57 -36.07 -4.52
CA LYS A 285 0.60 -35.83 -3.08
C LYS A 285 2.02 -35.55 -2.58
N ALA A 286 3.00 -36.36 -2.95
CA ALA A 286 4.38 -36.18 -2.49
C ALA A 286 4.94 -34.82 -2.95
N HIS A 287 4.69 -34.46 -4.21
CA HIS A 287 5.10 -33.16 -4.73
C HIS A 287 4.39 -31.98 -4.05
N PHE A 288 3.10 -32.11 -3.72
CA PHE A 288 2.39 -31.08 -2.97
C PHE A 288 2.99 -30.87 -1.58
N GLU A 289 3.22 -31.96 -0.84
CA GLU A 289 3.73 -31.90 0.53
C GLU A 289 5.20 -31.45 0.60
N ASP A 290 6.00 -31.74 -0.43
CA ASP A 290 7.38 -31.25 -0.56
C ASP A 290 7.43 -29.76 -0.93
N ASP A 291 6.48 -29.26 -1.74
CA ASP A 291 6.48 -27.88 -2.22
C ASP A 291 5.82 -26.88 -1.24
N MET A 292 4.77 -27.28 -0.52
CA MET A 292 3.86 -26.35 0.20
C MET A 292 4.10 -26.24 1.71
N SER A 293 5.08 -26.97 2.26
CA SER A 293 5.40 -26.99 3.71
C SER A 293 4.22 -27.36 4.64
N ILE A 294 3.10 -27.84 4.09
CA ILE A 294 1.89 -28.28 4.79
C ILE A 294 1.48 -29.65 4.27
N THR A 295 0.79 -30.43 5.10
CA THR A 295 0.24 -31.71 4.67
C THR A 295 -1.00 -31.52 3.79
N LEU A 296 -1.27 -32.45 2.89
CA LEU A 296 -2.51 -32.43 2.09
C LEU A 296 -3.77 -32.49 2.96
N ASP A 297 -3.69 -33.16 4.11
CA ASP A 297 -4.81 -33.27 5.04
C ASP A 297 -5.10 -31.91 5.73
N GLU A 298 -4.07 -31.17 6.15
CA GLU A 298 -4.21 -29.80 6.68
C GLU A 298 -4.76 -28.83 5.62
N ALA A 299 -4.28 -28.93 4.37
CA ALA A 299 -4.78 -28.11 3.27
C ALA A 299 -6.29 -28.31 3.03
N ILE A 300 -6.75 -29.55 3.15
CA ILE A 300 -8.17 -29.90 3.03
C ILE A 300 -8.97 -29.40 4.23
N GLU A 301 -8.48 -29.60 5.45
CA GLU A 301 -9.14 -29.13 6.67
C GLU A 301 -9.34 -27.61 6.64
N ASN A 302 -8.30 -26.85 6.28
CA ASN A 302 -8.36 -25.40 6.12
C ASN A 302 -9.44 -24.97 5.11
N LEU A 303 -9.55 -25.69 3.99
CA LEU A 303 -10.51 -25.36 2.94
C LEU A 303 -11.95 -25.82 3.29
N GLU A 304 -12.10 -26.84 4.13
CA GLU A 304 -13.38 -27.25 4.72
C GLU A 304 -13.88 -26.22 5.74
N GLU A 305 -13.00 -25.67 6.58
CA GLU A 305 -13.34 -24.57 7.48
C GLU A 305 -13.83 -23.35 6.69
N ILE A 306 -13.14 -22.98 5.60
CA ILE A 306 -13.56 -21.86 4.73
C ILE A 306 -14.95 -22.12 4.14
N LEU A 307 -15.22 -23.33 3.64
CA LEU A 307 -16.54 -23.68 3.11
C LEU A 307 -17.64 -23.61 4.19
N PHE A 308 -17.34 -24.05 5.41
CA PHE A 308 -18.29 -24.06 6.52
C PHE A 308 -18.55 -22.66 7.11
N GLU A 309 -17.54 -21.79 7.15
CA GLU A 309 -17.68 -20.38 7.56
C GLU A 309 -18.32 -19.51 6.46
N SER A 310 -18.35 -19.98 5.21
CA SER A 310 -18.93 -19.27 4.05
C SER A 310 -20.42 -19.52 3.81
N ASP A 311 -21.07 -20.38 4.59
CA ASP A 311 -22.52 -20.66 4.45
C ASP A 311 -23.39 -19.41 4.68
N ASP A 312 -22.81 -18.34 5.24
CA ASP A 312 -23.43 -17.03 5.38
C ASP A 312 -22.72 -15.96 4.49
N GLU A 313 -23.48 -15.46 3.51
CA GLU A 313 -23.48 -14.04 3.07
C GLU A 313 -22.40 -13.52 2.10
N VAL A 314 -21.76 -14.32 1.23
CA VAL A 314 -20.98 -13.75 0.10
C VAL A 314 -21.21 -14.49 -1.21
N GLU A 315 -21.93 -13.87 -2.15
CA GLU A 315 -22.05 -14.36 -3.52
C GLU A 315 -20.97 -13.70 -4.38
N ILE A 316 -20.12 -14.50 -5.03
CA ILE A 316 -19.14 -14.01 -6.02
C ILE A 316 -19.31 -14.79 -7.31
N GLU A 317 -19.51 -14.07 -8.42
CA GLU A 317 -19.53 -14.61 -9.77
C GLU A 317 -18.28 -14.16 -10.52
N HIS A 318 -17.54 -15.13 -11.07
CA HIS A 318 -16.32 -14.87 -11.83
C HIS A 318 -16.56 -15.12 -13.32
N GLU A 319 -16.16 -14.16 -14.13
CA GLU A 319 -16.09 -14.28 -15.58
C GLU A 319 -14.64 -14.09 -16.04
N LEU A 320 -14.13 -15.05 -16.81
CA LEU A 320 -12.81 -14.99 -17.43
C LEU A 320 -12.95 -15.14 -18.94
N ALA A 321 -12.26 -14.32 -19.71
CA ALA A 321 -12.22 -14.42 -21.16
C ALA A 321 -10.78 -14.43 -21.65
N PHE A 322 -10.44 -15.37 -22.53
CA PHE A 322 -9.12 -15.52 -23.12
C PHE A 322 -9.19 -15.39 -24.63
N LYS A 323 -8.50 -14.41 -25.21
CA LYS A 323 -8.34 -14.28 -26.65
C LYS A 323 -7.13 -15.08 -27.10
N LEU A 324 -7.35 -16.05 -27.99
CA LEU A 324 -6.30 -16.92 -28.47
C LEU A 324 -5.98 -16.66 -29.93
N VAL A 325 -4.71 -16.35 -30.24
CA VAL A 325 -4.20 -16.21 -31.61
C VAL A 325 -2.99 -17.13 -31.79
N ASP A 326 -3.03 -17.98 -32.82
CA ASP A 326 -1.96 -18.96 -33.10
C ASP A 326 -1.55 -19.83 -31.89
N SER A 327 -2.52 -20.17 -31.04
CA SER A 327 -2.31 -20.91 -29.78
C SER A 327 -1.49 -20.15 -28.73
N LYS A 328 -1.42 -18.82 -28.80
CA LYS A 328 -0.92 -17.95 -27.74
C LYS A 328 -2.06 -17.14 -27.14
N ILE A 329 -1.94 -16.81 -25.86
CA ILE A 329 -2.86 -15.88 -25.20
C ILE A 329 -2.44 -14.47 -25.62
N GLU A 330 -3.32 -13.71 -26.25
CA GLU A 330 -3.04 -12.32 -26.63
C GLU A 330 -3.62 -11.34 -25.60
N GLU A 331 -4.83 -11.62 -25.14
CA GLU A 331 -5.56 -10.80 -24.18
C GLU A 331 -6.31 -11.69 -23.18
N THR A 332 -6.42 -11.23 -21.94
CA THR A 332 -7.31 -11.80 -20.93
C THR A 332 -8.21 -10.73 -20.34
N LYS A 333 -9.46 -11.07 -20.07
CA LYS A 333 -10.38 -10.22 -19.30
C LYS A 333 -10.87 -11.03 -18.11
N TYR A 334 -10.84 -10.41 -16.94
CA TYR A 334 -11.45 -10.91 -15.72
C TYR A 334 -12.48 -9.91 -15.27
N SER A 335 -13.65 -10.39 -14.87
CA SER A 335 -14.58 -9.60 -14.09
C SER A 335 -15.16 -10.43 -12.96
N ALA A 336 -15.32 -9.82 -11.81
CA ALA A 336 -16.01 -10.39 -10.68
C ALA A 336 -17.03 -9.41 -10.13
N VAL A 337 -18.21 -9.93 -9.79
CA VAL A 337 -19.21 -9.20 -9.03
C VAL A 337 -19.33 -9.92 -7.69
N PHE A 338 -19.21 -9.18 -6.60
CA PHE A 338 -19.46 -9.72 -5.27
C PHE A 338 -20.52 -8.93 -4.52
N SER A 339 -21.29 -9.65 -3.73
CA SER A 339 -22.32 -9.10 -2.85
C SER A 339 -22.23 -9.80 -1.52
N SER A 340 -22.21 -9.02 -0.44
CA SER A 340 -22.26 -9.52 0.93
C SER A 340 -23.26 -8.75 1.75
N GLU A 341 -24.07 -9.46 2.54
CA GLU A 341 -25.03 -8.85 3.46
C GLU A 341 -24.74 -9.39 4.84
N LYS A 342 -24.11 -8.64 5.75
CA LYS A 342 -23.82 -9.12 7.11
C LYS A 342 -24.54 -8.29 8.15
N ASP A 343 -25.29 -8.92 9.05
CA ASP A 343 -26.01 -8.24 10.13
C ASP A 343 -26.93 -7.09 9.64
N GLY A 344 -27.43 -7.19 8.39
CA GLY A 344 -28.24 -6.16 7.72
C GLY A 344 -27.44 -5.07 6.98
N HIS A 345 -26.11 -5.22 6.88
CA HIS A 345 -25.20 -4.34 6.15
C HIS A 345 -24.85 -4.92 4.78
N GLU A 346 -25.21 -4.22 3.71
CA GLU A 346 -24.91 -4.64 2.33
C GLU A 346 -23.61 -3.99 1.82
N THR A 347 -22.67 -4.82 1.38
CA THR A 347 -21.48 -4.42 0.62
C THR A 347 -21.53 -5.08 -0.75
N THR A 348 -21.49 -4.27 -1.80
CA THR A 348 -21.37 -4.77 -3.17
C THR A 348 -20.08 -4.25 -3.79
N GLY A 349 -19.50 -5.04 -4.69
CA GLY A 349 -18.33 -4.59 -5.42
C GLY A 349 -18.22 -5.26 -6.77
N THR A 350 -17.53 -4.58 -7.66
CA THR A 350 -17.16 -5.09 -8.97
C THR A 350 -15.66 -4.95 -9.15
N MET A 351 -15.03 -6.00 -9.65
CA MET A 351 -13.63 -5.99 -10.04
C MET A 351 -13.55 -6.32 -11.52
N SER A 352 -12.71 -5.62 -12.26
CA SER A 352 -12.36 -5.95 -13.64
C SER A 352 -10.86 -5.82 -13.84
N VAL A 353 -10.30 -6.74 -14.62
CA VAL A 353 -8.90 -6.71 -15.03
C VAL A 353 -8.85 -7.03 -16.51
N GLU A 354 -8.19 -6.19 -17.30
CA GLU A 354 -7.88 -6.47 -18.69
C GLU A 354 -6.37 -6.59 -18.83
N SER A 355 -5.88 -7.71 -19.37
CA SER A 355 -4.44 -7.94 -19.55
C SER A 355 -4.09 -8.20 -21.00
N VAL A 356 -2.94 -7.68 -21.42
CA VAL A 356 -2.34 -7.86 -22.76
C VAL A 356 -0.99 -8.54 -22.63
N TYR A 357 -0.77 -9.56 -23.47
CA TYR A 357 0.43 -10.40 -23.45
C TYR A 357 1.35 -10.04 -24.60
N THR A 358 2.58 -9.64 -24.27
CA THR A 358 3.65 -9.39 -25.23
C THR A 358 4.74 -10.45 -25.09
N TYR A 359 5.14 -11.06 -26.21
CA TYR A 359 6.12 -12.15 -26.26
C TYR A 359 7.42 -11.71 -26.95
N GLY A 360 8.56 -12.21 -26.47
CA GLY A 360 9.85 -12.04 -27.15
C GLY A 360 10.62 -10.79 -26.72
N ASP A 361 10.72 -9.78 -27.59
CA ASP A 361 11.59 -8.61 -27.40
C ASP A 361 10.96 -7.59 -26.43
N VAL A 362 10.98 -7.93 -25.15
CA VAL A 362 10.54 -7.10 -24.02
C VAL A 362 11.74 -6.79 -23.13
N ASN A 363 11.80 -5.55 -22.62
CA ASN A 363 12.87 -5.05 -21.77
C ASN A 363 12.35 -4.78 -20.37
N PHE A 364 13.21 -5.06 -19.39
CA PHE A 364 13.04 -4.63 -18.01
C PHE A 364 13.05 -3.10 -17.93
N GLN A 365 12.26 -2.54 -17.03
CA GLN A 365 12.24 -1.11 -16.72
C GLN A 365 13.10 -0.79 -15.50
N PHE A 366 13.18 -1.70 -14.53
CA PHE A 366 13.85 -1.49 -13.25
C PHE A 366 15.09 -2.39 -13.11
N HIS A 367 14.99 -3.69 -13.40
CA HIS A 367 16.13 -4.64 -13.26
C HIS A 367 17.35 -4.23 -14.10
N SER A 368 17.15 -3.50 -15.21
CA SER A 368 18.25 -3.01 -16.04
C SER A 368 18.86 -1.67 -15.61
N GLU A 369 18.25 -0.98 -14.64
CA GLU A 369 18.69 0.35 -14.20
C GLU A 369 19.76 0.23 -13.09
N GLU A 370 20.73 1.14 -13.13
CA GLU A 370 21.74 1.25 -12.07
C GLU A 370 21.17 2.09 -10.93
N ARG A 371 20.89 1.44 -9.80
CA ARG A 371 20.47 2.07 -8.53
C ARG A 371 21.49 1.78 -7.43
N GLU A 372 21.61 2.69 -6.47
CA GLU A 372 22.36 2.43 -5.23
C GLU A 372 21.64 1.35 -4.41
N ALA A 373 22.35 0.29 -4.03
CA ALA A 373 21.76 -0.81 -3.28
C ALA A 373 21.87 -0.56 -1.78
N LEU A 374 20.72 -0.45 -1.11
CA LEU A 374 20.60 -0.31 0.34
C LEU A 374 20.06 -1.61 0.92
N ASN A 375 20.76 -2.20 1.89
CA ASN A 375 20.22 -3.31 2.69
C ASN A 375 19.47 -2.77 3.92
N GLN A 376 18.92 -3.65 4.75
CA GLN A 376 18.18 -3.25 5.95
C GLN A 376 18.98 -2.33 6.89
N SER A 377 20.25 -2.64 7.15
CA SER A 377 21.09 -1.81 8.03
C SER A 377 21.38 -0.44 7.41
N ASP A 378 21.52 -0.37 6.09
CA ASP A 378 21.71 0.90 5.39
C ASP A 378 20.42 1.74 5.46
N MET A 379 19.25 1.12 5.28
CA MET A 379 17.94 1.76 5.41
C MET A 379 17.69 2.31 6.82
N GLU A 380 17.99 1.51 7.85
CA GLU A 380 17.85 1.94 9.26
C GLU A 380 18.72 3.17 9.54
N ALA A 381 19.99 3.15 9.14
CA ALA A 381 20.89 4.29 9.30
C ALA A 381 20.43 5.52 8.51
N THR A 382 19.95 5.31 7.28
CA THR A 382 19.46 6.38 6.40
C THR A 382 18.21 7.05 6.99
N PHE A 383 17.27 6.28 7.52
CA PHE A 383 16.07 6.83 8.15
C PHE A 383 16.38 7.51 9.49
N GLU A 384 17.32 7.00 10.28
CA GLU A 384 17.78 7.67 11.51
C GLU A 384 18.43 9.03 11.17
N GLU A 385 19.26 9.10 10.14
CA GLU A 385 19.86 10.38 9.69
C GLU A 385 18.79 11.35 9.19
N ALA A 386 17.85 10.86 8.37
CA ALA A 386 16.74 11.66 7.86
C ALA A 386 15.84 12.18 8.99
N GLU A 387 15.52 11.37 10.00
CA GLU A 387 14.72 11.77 11.16
C GLU A 387 15.39 12.90 11.93
N ASN A 388 16.67 12.74 12.29
CA ASN A 388 17.43 13.77 13.01
C ASN A 388 17.51 15.09 12.21
N GLU A 389 17.68 15.01 10.89
CA GLU A 389 17.73 16.19 10.04
C GLU A 389 16.37 16.88 9.90
N ILE A 390 15.29 16.10 9.73
CA ILE A 390 13.92 16.62 9.71
C ILE A 390 13.61 17.32 11.04
N GLU A 391 13.94 16.71 12.18
CA GLU A 391 13.75 17.32 13.50
C GLU A 391 14.47 18.67 13.60
N GLY A 392 15.76 18.73 13.23
CA GLY A 392 16.53 19.97 13.27
C GLY A 392 15.99 21.06 12.32
N ARG A 393 15.53 20.67 11.11
CA ARG A 393 14.91 21.62 10.17
C ARG A 393 13.54 22.08 10.65
N MET A 394 12.74 21.20 11.23
CA MET A 394 11.45 21.55 11.83
C MET A 394 11.61 22.50 13.02
N GLU A 395 12.58 22.25 13.89
CA GLU A 395 12.91 23.16 15.00
C GLU A 395 13.27 24.55 14.48
N ALA A 396 14.02 24.64 13.38
CA ALA A 396 14.35 25.92 12.75
C ALA A 396 13.09 26.64 12.20
N VAL A 397 12.17 25.93 11.54
CA VAL A 397 10.89 26.48 11.07
C VAL A 397 10.04 26.99 12.24
N LEU A 398 9.91 26.19 13.31
CA LEU A 398 9.19 26.58 14.52
C LEU A 398 9.83 27.79 15.21
N THR A 399 11.16 27.84 15.24
CA THR A 399 11.93 28.95 15.79
C THR A 399 11.72 30.23 14.98
N GLU A 400 11.81 30.16 13.65
CA GLU A 400 11.56 31.31 12.78
C GLU A 400 10.12 31.82 12.93
N PHE A 401 9.15 30.90 13.01
CA PHE A 401 7.76 31.21 13.28
C PHE A 401 7.56 31.91 14.64
N MET A 402 8.12 31.38 15.72
CA MET A 402 8.05 32.00 17.05
C MET A 402 8.70 33.39 17.06
N LYS A 403 9.77 33.57 16.30
CA LYS A 403 10.44 34.85 16.17
C LYS A 403 9.59 35.88 15.41
N GLU A 404 9.01 35.50 14.27
CA GLU A 404 8.12 36.38 13.51
C GLU A 404 6.91 36.81 14.34
N LYS A 405 6.32 35.88 15.10
CA LYS A 405 5.25 36.18 16.06
C LYS A 405 5.70 37.19 17.11
N ALA A 406 6.82 36.95 17.78
CA ALA A 406 7.32 37.84 18.81
C ALA A 406 7.67 39.24 18.28
N GLU A 407 8.26 39.34 17.08
CA GLU A 407 8.56 40.62 16.43
C GLU A 407 7.30 41.40 16.05
N THR A 408 6.27 40.71 15.55
CA THR A 408 4.96 41.30 15.21
C THR A 408 4.25 41.80 16.46
N ASN A 409 4.36 41.06 17.57
CA ASN A 409 3.69 41.35 18.83
C ASN A 409 4.50 42.22 19.78
N ALA A 410 5.74 42.58 19.42
CA ALA A 410 6.64 43.36 20.28
C ALA A 410 5.98 44.65 20.78
N ALA A 411 5.21 45.34 19.94
CA ALA A 411 4.50 46.56 20.32
C ALA A 411 3.35 46.31 21.31
N GLU A 412 2.66 45.18 21.20
CA GLU A 412 1.58 44.78 22.11
C GLU A 412 2.14 44.27 23.44
N ILE A 413 3.22 43.50 23.40
CA ILE A 413 4.00 43.08 24.56
C ILE A 413 4.47 44.34 25.32
N GLU A 414 5.08 45.31 24.63
CA GLU A 414 5.50 46.58 25.23
C GLU A 414 4.31 47.36 25.84
N ALA A 415 3.17 47.39 25.16
CA ALA A 415 1.96 48.05 25.65
C ALA A 415 1.39 47.38 26.91
N ALA A 416 1.35 46.06 26.95
CA ALA A 416 0.89 45.28 28.11
C ALA A 416 1.79 45.49 29.34
N PHE A 417 3.11 45.58 29.14
CA PHE A 417 4.04 45.95 30.23
C PHE A 417 3.86 47.40 30.66
N LYS A 418 3.70 48.35 29.73
CA LYS A 418 3.48 49.78 30.05
C LYS A 418 2.14 50.07 30.72
N GLU A 419 1.16 49.18 30.60
CA GLU A 419 -0.09 49.29 31.35
C GLU A 419 0.12 49.00 32.85
N ASN A 420 1.07 48.12 33.18
CA ASN A 420 1.27 47.59 34.52
C ASN A 420 2.56 48.07 35.22
N MET A 421 3.52 48.59 34.46
CA MET A 421 4.85 49.00 34.92
C MET A 421 5.28 50.32 34.29
N THR A 422 6.07 51.10 35.03
CA THR A 422 6.81 52.23 34.46
C THR A 422 8.00 51.75 33.63
N ASP A 423 8.51 52.59 32.73
CA ASP A 423 9.71 52.27 31.92
C ASP A 423 10.91 51.86 32.78
N GLU A 424 11.10 52.46 33.97
CA GLU A 424 12.17 52.10 34.90
C GLU A 424 11.97 50.71 35.52
N GLU A 425 10.73 50.35 35.86
CA GLU A 425 10.37 49.04 36.41
C GLU A 425 10.51 47.94 35.36
N PHE A 426 10.09 48.22 34.13
CA PHE A 426 10.25 47.29 33.01
C PHE A 426 11.74 47.01 32.72
N GLN A 427 12.58 48.05 32.66
CA GLN A 427 14.02 47.86 32.46
C GLN A 427 14.70 47.12 33.62
N ALA A 428 14.24 47.33 34.86
CA ALA A 428 14.73 46.57 36.01
C ALA A 428 14.31 45.09 35.94
N PHE A 429 13.10 44.80 35.46
CA PHE A 429 12.60 43.45 35.25
C PHE A 429 13.40 42.70 34.15
N ILE A 430 13.64 43.34 33.00
CA ILE A 430 14.49 42.80 31.93
C ILE A 430 15.90 42.50 32.45
N ALA A 431 16.51 43.43 33.19
CA ALA A 431 17.84 43.20 33.77
C ALA A 431 17.87 42.04 34.78
N ALA A 432 16.77 41.81 35.50
CA ALA A 432 16.64 40.70 36.44
C ALA A 432 16.47 39.35 35.72
N LEU A 433 15.74 39.30 34.60
CA LEU A 433 15.67 38.12 33.72
C LEU A 433 17.06 37.76 33.17
N GLU A 434 17.78 38.73 32.62
CA GLU A 434 19.14 38.51 32.10
C GLU A 434 20.19 38.12 33.16
N ALA A 435 19.88 38.34 34.44
CA ALA A 435 20.72 37.95 35.58
C ALA A 435 20.29 36.62 36.21
N ASN A 436 19.25 35.96 35.68
CA ASN A 436 18.59 34.79 36.28
C ASN A 436 18.13 35.04 37.73
N GLU A 437 17.64 36.25 38.01
CA GLU A 437 17.12 36.67 39.32
C GLU A 437 15.59 36.54 39.42
N VAL A 438 14.92 36.23 38.31
CA VAL A 438 13.47 35.95 38.21
C VAL A 438 13.31 34.52 37.73
N VAL A 439 12.53 33.72 38.43
CA VAL A 439 12.19 32.33 38.05
C VAL A 439 10.69 32.18 37.82
N GLY A 440 10.25 31.08 37.19
CA GLY A 440 8.82 30.86 36.86
C GLY A 440 7.88 31.05 38.06
N SER A 441 8.27 30.61 39.26
CA SER A 441 7.47 30.78 40.48
C SER A 441 7.25 32.23 40.91
N ASP A 442 8.09 33.17 40.47
CA ASP A 442 7.91 34.60 40.76
C ASP A 442 6.80 35.22 39.90
N LEU A 443 6.43 34.56 38.80
CA LEU A 443 5.42 34.98 37.82
C LEU A 443 4.21 34.04 37.76
N ASP A 444 4.11 33.09 38.70
CA ASP A 444 3.11 32.01 38.69
C ASP A 444 3.14 31.16 37.39
N LEU A 445 4.32 30.97 36.80
CA LEU A 445 4.58 30.15 35.60
C LEU A 445 5.32 28.85 35.96
N THR A 446 5.05 27.78 35.20
CA THR A 446 5.87 26.57 35.17
C THR A 446 7.24 26.83 34.54
N GLU A 447 8.18 25.88 34.68
CA GLU A 447 9.53 26.01 34.07
C GLU A 447 9.46 26.06 32.53
N GLU A 448 8.57 25.26 31.93
CA GLU A 448 8.30 25.28 30.49
C GLU A 448 7.67 26.61 30.04
N GLU A 449 6.65 27.11 30.76
CA GLU A 449 6.04 28.41 30.46
C GLU A 449 7.03 29.58 30.63
N MET A 450 7.94 29.49 31.61
CA MET A 450 9.00 30.48 31.81
C MET A 450 10.00 30.46 30.66
N TYR A 451 10.37 29.27 30.16
CA TYR A 451 11.24 29.13 28.99
C TYR A 451 10.64 29.83 27.77
N TYR A 452 9.38 29.52 27.43
CA TYR A 452 8.70 30.14 26.29
C TYR A 452 8.48 31.64 26.48
N PHE A 453 8.19 32.10 27.70
CA PHE A 453 8.05 33.53 28.01
C PHE A 453 9.35 34.30 27.79
N VAL A 454 10.50 33.77 28.24
CA VAL A 454 11.81 34.41 28.03
C VAL A 454 12.21 34.34 26.55
N LEU A 455 11.90 33.24 25.86
CA LEU A 455 12.13 33.08 24.42
C LEU A 455 11.38 34.16 23.61
N GLU A 456 10.12 34.43 23.94
CA GLU A 456 9.31 35.46 23.29
C GLU A 456 9.88 36.87 23.53
N LEU A 457 10.33 37.17 24.75
CA LEU A 457 11.00 38.44 25.06
C LEU A 457 12.34 38.60 24.34
N GLU A 458 13.08 37.50 24.16
CA GLU A 458 14.36 37.49 23.45
C GLU A 458 14.15 37.76 21.95
N TYR A 459 13.19 37.07 21.34
CA TYR A 459 12.83 37.28 19.94
C TYR A 459 12.20 38.65 19.66
N ALA A 460 11.40 39.19 20.57
CA ALA A 460 10.89 40.56 20.48
C ALA A 460 11.99 41.62 20.70
N GLY A 461 13.21 41.22 21.08
CA GLY A 461 14.37 42.10 21.26
C GLY A 461 14.39 42.86 22.60
N PHE A 462 13.64 42.39 23.61
CA PHE A 462 13.63 43.00 24.94
C PHE A 462 14.76 42.51 25.84
N VAL A 463 15.14 41.24 25.75
CA VAL A 463 16.32 40.67 26.44
C VAL A 463 17.43 40.36 25.43
N ARG A 464 18.67 40.26 25.91
CA ARG A 464 19.84 39.88 25.08
C ARG A 464 19.72 38.45 24.55
N GLU A 465 20.24 38.24 23.34
CA GLU A 465 20.42 36.91 22.73
C GLU A 465 21.21 35.97 23.67
N GLY A 466 20.71 34.75 23.87
CA GLY A 466 21.21 33.73 24.78
C GLY A 466 20.69 33.86 26.22
N THR A 467 19.69 34.70 26.49
CA THR A 467 19.06 34.80 27.82
C THR A 467 18.18 33.58 28.12
N VAL A 468 17.49 33.05 27.11
CA VAL A 468 16.64 31.86 27.23
C VAL A 468 17.42 30.61 27.68
N GLU A 469 18.72 30.50 27.37
CA GLU A 469 19.58 29.38 27.83
C GLU A 469 19.64 29.26 29.36
N LEU A 470 19.42 30.36 30.08
CA LEU A 470 19.38 30.39 31.55
C LEU A 470 18.12 29.70 32.12
N TYR A 471 17.14 29.45 31.26
CA TYR A 471 15.80 28.94 31.57
C TYR A 471 15.49 27.61 30.89
N MET A 472 16.49 26.96 30.26
CA MET A 472 16.32 25.59 29.77
C MET A 472 15.93 24.65 30.92
N TYR A 473 14.88 23.88 30.71
CA TYR A 473 14.39 22.86 31.64
C TYR A 473 14.92 21.46 31.22
N GLU A 474 15.08 20.55 32.20
CA GLU A 474 15.50 19.15 31.97
C GLU A 474 14.32 18.21 31.68
#